data_AF-A0A9X4JW57-F1
#
_entry.id   AF-A0A9X4JW57-F1
#
_cell.length_a   1.000
_cell.length_b   1.000
_cell.length_c   1.000
_cell.angle_alpha   90.00
_cell.angle_beta   90.00
_cell.angle_gamma   90.00
#
_symmetry.space_group_name_H-M   'P 1'
#
loop_
_entity.id
_entity.type
_entity.pdbx_description
1 polymer ?
#
loop_
_entity_poly.entity_id
_entity_poly.type
_entity_poly.pdbx_seq_one_letter_code
_entity_poly.pdbx_strand_id
1 'polypeptide(L)'
;MLNAIDKHMLRTVAGMHDIPQGAYNIRKNGAGISRNTTANIEIRTKEDKPGIDIIVKPGTKGESVHIPVILTAEGLEDLVYNTFDIGEGADVLVVAGCGIHNPGDMNARHDGIHNFIVRKGARVRYVEKHYGEGTGQGQKILNPKTIVELEEDAFAEMELVQISGVDNTKRDTEARLHKNAHLLLTERMLTDGNQFAESKVQVELLGQDSSVRIISRSVGRDNSRQIFYPRVVGLNRCRGHVQCDSIIMHEAQISSIPAIAAHHADAQLIHEAAIGKIAGEQLIKLMSMGLSESEAEETILKGFLK
;
A
#
# COMPACT_ATOMS: atom_id res chain seq x y z
N MET A 1 -22.05 -12.65 12.36
CA MET A 1 -20.91 -12.68 13.30
C MET A 1 -19.65 -13.05 12.52
N LEU A 2 -18.49 -12.52 12.91
CA LEU A 2 -17.19 -12.83 12.30
C LEU A 2 -16.70 -14.22 12.74
N ASN A 3 -16.33 -15.07 11.81
CA ASN A 3 -15.77 -16.40 12.09
C ASN A 3 -14.25 -16.32 12.34
N ALA A 4 -13.60 -17.47 12.57
CA ALA A 4 -12.16 -17.52 12.86
C ALA A 4 -11.28 -17.00 11.70
N ILE A 5 -11.65 -17.33 10.46
CA ILE A 5 -10.96 -16.88 9.25
C ILE A 5 -11.08 -15.36 9.12
N ASP A 6 -12.29 -14.82 9.31
CA ASP A 6 -12.52 -13.37 9.25
C ASP A 6 -11.63 -12.61 10.24
N LYS A 7 -11.56 -13.08 11.49
CA LYS A 7 -10.73 -12.46 12.54
C LYS A 7 -9.25 -12.58 12.23
N HIS A 8 -8.81 -13.72 11.68
CA HIS A 8 -7.43 -13.91 11.23
C HIS A 8 -7.07 -12.91 10.13
N MET A 9 -7.89 -12.81 9.09
CA MET A 9 -7.66 -11.88 7.98
C MET A 9 -7.61 -10.42 8.46
N LEU A 10 -8.56 -10.00 9.31
CA LEU A 10 -8.59 -8.64 9.87
C LEU A 10 -7.35 -8.33 10.73
N ARG A 11 -6.86 -9.30 11.53
CA ARG A 11 -5.59 -9.15 12.25
C ARG A 11 -4.41 -8.97 11.31
N THR A 12 -4.34 -9.77 10.25
CA THR A 12 -3.23 -9.74 9.30
C THR A 12 -3.17 -8.43 8.52
N VAL A 13 -4.31 -7.97 8.00
CA VAL A 13 -4.34 -6.80 7.10
C VAL A 13 -4.53 -5.47 7.82
N ALA A 14 -5.09 -5.45 9.03
CA ALA A 14 -5.37 -4.21 9.75
C ALA A 14 -4.85 -4.18 11.20
N GLY A 15 -4.18 -5.25 11.67
CA GLY A 15 -3.74 -5.34 13.07
C GLY A 15 -4.89 -5.42 14.08
N MET A 16 -6.10 -5.73 13.60
CA MET A 16 -7.32 -5.67 14.40
C MET A 16 -7.53 -6.96 15.19
N HIS A 17 -7.13 -6.95 16.46
CA HIS A 17 -7.48 -8.02 17.42
C HIS A 17 -8.96 -7.97 17.83
N ASP A 18 -9.48 -6.75 17.98
CA ASP A 18 -10.86 -6.41 18.32
C ASP A 18 -11.36 -5.26 17.42
N ILE A 19 -12.64 -4.88 17.56
CA ILE A 19 -13.20 -3.72 16.84
C ILE A 19 -12.43 -2.46 17.29
N PRO A 20 -11.98 -1.59 16.36
CA PRO A 20 -11.12 -0.46 16.70
C PRO A 20 -11.92 0.57 17.51
N GLN A 21 -11.26 1.22 18.47
CA GLN A 21 -11.77 2.47 19.02
C GLN A 21 -11.55 3.59 17.99
N GLY A 22 -12.59 4.40 17.73
CA GLY A 22 -12.53 5.48 16.75
C GLY A 22 -13.38 5.21 15.50
N ALA A 23 -13.05 5.89 14.41
CA ALA A 23 -13.79 5.74 13.16
C ALA A 23 -13.40 4.45 12.45
N TYR A 24 -14.37 3.70 11.94
CA TYR A 24 -14.07 2.51 11.14
C TYR A 24 -15.20 2.16 10.18
N ASN A 25 -14.87 1.44 9.12
CA ASN A 25 -15.82 0.84 8.19
C ASN A 25 -15.29 -0.52 7.71
N ILE A 26 -15.80 -1.59 8.31
CA ILE A 26 -15.39 -2.96 8.01
C ILE A 26 -16.28 -3.51 6.90
N ARG A 27 -15.66 -4.03 5.83
CA ARG A 27 -16.36 -4.71 4.73
C ARG A 27 -16.02 -6.19 4.69
N LYS A 28 -17.01 -7.00 4.32
CA LYS A 28 -16.86 -8.41 4.02
C LYS A 28 -17.65 -8.77 2.77
N ASN A 29 -17.03 -9.49 1.84
CA ASN A 29 -17.69 -10.04 0.65
C ASN A 29 -18.54 -9.00 -0.11
N GLY A 30 -17.99 -7.81 -0.34
CA GLY A 30 -18.66 -6.71 -1.05
C GLY A 30 -19.68 -5.90 -0.23
N ALA A 31 -19.96 -6.28 1.01
CA ALA A 31 -20.92 -5.58 1.88
C ALA A 31 -20.26 -4.94 3.10
N GLY A 32 -20.76 -3.78 3.54
CA GLY A 32 -20.40 -3.18 4.82
C GLY A 32 -21.04 -3.95 5.97
N ILE A 33 -20.25 -4.43 6.92
CA ILE A 33 -20.75 -5.25 8.05
C ILE A 33 -20.71 -4.53 9.39
N SER A 34 -19.91 -3.48 9.51
CA SER A 34 -19.87 -2.63 10.71
C SER A 34 -19.28 -1.27 10.37
N ARG A 35 -19.83 -0.21 10.95
CA ARG A 35 -19.35 1.15 10.79
C ARG A 35 -19.49 1.93 12.09
N ASN A 36 -18.50 2.78 12.36
CA ASN A 36 -18.58 3.80 13.39
C ASN A 36 -17.95 5.10 12.90
N THR A 37 -18.54 6.22 13.28
CA THR A 37 -18.01 7.57 13.07
C THR A 37 -17.63 8.19 14.40
N THR A 38 -16.77 9.21 14.40
CA THR A 38 -16.46 10.00 15.60
C THR A 38 -17.06 11.40 15.46
N ALA A 39 -16.87 12.23 16.49
CA ALA A 39 -17.23 13.65 16.40
C ALA A 39 -16.45 14.39 15.29
N ASN A 40 -15.26 13.90 14.92
CA ASN A 40 -14.35 14.58 14.00
C ASN A 40 -14.12 13.84 12.67
N ILE A 41 -14.46 12.56 12.60
CA ILE A 41 -14.34 11.74 11.40
C ILE A 41 -15.70 11.17 11.04
N GLU A 42 -16.24 11.64 9.92
CA GLU A 42 -17.51 11.20 9.38
C GLU A 42 -17.29 10.21 8.24
N ILE A 43 -18.12 9.15 8.18
CA ILE A 43 -18.09 8.15 7.11
C ILE A 43 -19.46 8.08 6.45
N ARG A 44 -19.56 8.63 5.24
CA ARG A 44 -20.78 8.66 4.42
C ARG A 44 -20.71 7.61 3.34
N THR A 45 -21.85 7.04 2.96
CA THR A 45 -21.93 6.16 1.78
C THR A 45 -22.08 7.01 0.55
N LYS A 46 -21.32 6.69 -0.50
CA LYS A 46 -21.45 7.37 -1.79
C LYS A 46 -22.79 7.05 -2.43
N GLU A 47 -23.37 8.04 -3.10
CA GLU A 47 -24.62 7.89 -3.84
C GLU A 47 -24.38 7.65 -5.33
N ASP A 48 -23.22 8.06 -5.86
CA ASP A 48 -22.87 7.99 -7.28
C ASP A 48 -22.25 6.65 -7.69
N LYS A 49 -21.54 5.99 -6.77
CA LYS A 49 -20.79 4.75 -7.01
C LYS A 49 -20.55 3.97 -5.71
N PRO A 50 -20.21 2.67 -5.77
CA PRO A 50 -19.95 1.88 -4.56
C PRO A 50 -18.79 2.47 -3.75
N GLY A 51 -18.96 2.59 -2.43
CA GLY A 51 -17.89 3.01 -1.52
C GLY A 51 -18.33 4.13 -0.57
N ILE A 52 -17.36 4.87 -0.04
CA ILE A 52 -17.57 5.80 1.07
C ILE A 52 -16.78 7.11 0.93
N ASP A 53 -17.30 8.17 1.52
CA ASP A 53 -16.57 9.41 1.82
C ASP A 53 -16.18 9.40 3.28
N ILE A 54 -14.90 9.60 3.55
CA ILE A 54 -14.32 9.76 4.88
C ILE A 54 -13.93 11.24 4.98
N ILE A 55 -14.62 11.98 5.83
CA ILE A 55 -14.44 13.42 6.00
C ILE A 55 -13.84 13.65 7.38
N VAL A 56 -12.59 14.11 7.42
CA VAL A 56 -11.88 14.48 8.64
C VAL A 56 -11.99 15.98 8.82
N LYS A 57 -12.53 16.43 9.96
CA LYS A 57 -12.69 17.87 10.23
C LYS A 57 -11.33 18.58 10.30
N PRO A 58 -11.26 19.88 9.93
CA PRO A 58 -10.07 20.69 10.12
C PRO A 58 -9.54 20.64 11.56
N GLY A 59 -8.22 20.59 11.71
CA GLY A 59 -7.54 20.59 13.01
C GLY A 59 -7.69 19.30 13.84
N THR A 60 -8.32 18.25 13.30
CA THR A 60 -8.42 16.94 13.99
C THR A 60 -7.02 16.36 14.20
N LYS A 61 -6.66 15.98 15.43
CA LYS A 61 -5.33 15.43 15.74
C LYS A 61 -5.43 14.16 16.56
N GLY A 62 -4.58 13.17 16.23
CA GLY A 62 -4.42 11.94 17.00
C GLY A 62 -5.57 10.94 16.87
N GLU A 63 -6.49 11.15 15.93
CA GLU A 63 -7.53 10.19 15.59
C GLU A 63 -7.10 9.27 14.45
N SER A 64 -7.76 8.12 14.36
CA SER A 64 -7.53 7.15 13.29
C SER A 64 -8.83 6.66 12.67
N VAL A 65 -8.75 6.27 11.40
CA VAL A 65 -9.82 5.61 10.66
C VAL A 65 -9.36 4.27 10.10
N HIS A 66 -10.16 3.21 10.31
CA HIS A 66 -9.84 1.85 9.90
C HIS A 66 -10.86 1.34 8.89
N ILE A 67 -10.43 1.00 7.67
CA ILE A 67 -11.33 0.59 6.58
C ILE A 67 -10.96 -0.77 5.96
N PRO A 68 -10.85 -1.86 6.73
CA PRO A 68 -10.47 -3.15 6.19
C PRO A 68 -11.56 -3.79 5.33
N VAL A 69 -11.13 -4.56 4.33
CA VAL A 69 -11.97 -5.40 3.47
C VAL A 69 -11.47 -6.83 3.54
N ILE A 70 -12.39 -7.78 3.73
CA ILE A 70 -12.09 -9.21 3.63
C ILE A 70 -13.02 -9.90 2.63
N LEU A 71 -12.48 -10.76 1.77
CA LEU A 71 -13.23 -11.67 0.91
C LEU A 71 -12.95 -13.09 1.35
N THR A 72 -14.00 -13.83 1.66
CA THR A 72 -13.93 -15.24 2.08
C THR A 72 -14.89 -16.12 1.28
N ALA A 73 -15.48 -15.59 0.22
CA ALA A 73 -16.37 -16.30 -0.69
C ALA A 73 -15.76 -16.30 -2.10
N GLU A 74 -15.96 -17.40 -2.82
CA GLU A 74 -15.46 -17.62 -4.16
C GLU A 74 -16.29 -16.90 -5.22
N GLY A 75 -15.68 -16.61 -6.39
CA GLY A 75 -16.39 -16.00 -7.53
C GLY A 75 -16.81 -14.54 -7.32
N LEU A 76 -16.26 -13.87 -6.31
CA LEU A 76 -16.58 -12.47 -6.01
C LEU A 76 -15.69 -11.50 -6.77
N GLU A 77 -16.31 -10.46 -7.33
CA GLU A 77 -15.65 -9.26 -7.80
C GLU A 77 -16.18 -8.06 -7.00
N ASP A 78 -15.32 -7.45 -6.19
CA ASP A 78 -15.64 -6.26 -5.41
C ASP A 78 -14.88 -5.05 -5.97
N LEU A 79 -15.59 -3.96 -6.20
CA LEU A 79 -15.04 -2.69 -6.69
C LEU A 79 -15.59 -1.57 -5.81
N VAL A 80 -14.71 -0.79 -5.19
CA VAL A 80 -15.09 0.29 -4.28
C VAL A 80 -14.29 1.55 -4.48
N TYR A 81 -14.96 2.68 -4.30
CA TYR A 81 -14.40 4.02 -4.39
C TYR A 81 -14.47 4.70 -3.03
N ASN A 82 -13.32 4.93 -2.42
CA ASN A 82 -13.21 5.60 -1.14
C ASN A 82 -12.55 6.96 -1.35
N THR A 83 -13.10 7.99 -0.73
CA THR A 83 -12.49 9.33 -0.77
C THR A 83 -12.19 9.76 0.65
N PHE A 84 -10.97 10.19 0.90
CA PHE A 84 -10.50 10.73 2.16
C PHE A 84 -10.29 12.22 1.98
N ASP A 85 -11.14 13.04 2.60
CA ASP A 85 -10.93 14.48 2.70
C ASP A 85 -10.31 14.77 4.08
N ILE A 86 -9.00 15.01 4.09
CA ILE A 86 -8.22 15.25 5.30
C ILE A 86 -8.18 16.77 5.53
N GLY A 87 -9.07 17.27 6.38
CA GLY A 87 -9.28 18.70 6.61
C GLY A 87 -8.03 19.49 7.00
N GLU A 88 -8.04 20.80 6.74
CA GLU A 88 -6.91 21.72 6.95
C GLU A 88 -6.29 21.56 8.34
N GLY A 89 -4.96 21.43 8.39
CA GLY A 89 -4.19 21.30 9.63
C GLY A 89 -4.49 20.04 10.48
N ALA A 90 -5.22 19.06 9.94
CA ALA A 90 -5.44 17.77 10.61
C ALA A 90 -4.14 16.93 10.66
N ASP A 91 -4.05 16.01 11.61
CA ASP A 91 -2.96 15.03 11.76
C ASP A 91 -3.56 13.69 12.19
N VAL A 92 -3.74 12.78 11.23
CA VAL A 92 -4.52 11.54 11.41
C VAL A 92 -3.85 10.31 10.80
N LEU A 93 -4.23 9.14 11.33
CA LEU A 93 -3.84 7.82 10.82
C LEU A 93 -4.99 7.18 10.03
N VAL A 94 -4.71 6.72 8.83
CA VAL A 94 -5.62 5.90 8.02
C VAL A 94 -5.03 4.50 7.90
N VAL A 95 -5.79 3.49 8.33
CA VAL A 95 -5.42 2.08 8.19
C VAL A 95 -6.40 1.40 7.23
N ALA A 96 -5.89 0.93 6.10
CA ALA A 96 -6.62 0.09 5.16
C ALA A 96 -5.95 -1.28 5.07
N GLY A 97 -6.73 -2.25 4.62
CA GLY A 97 -6.18 -3.57 4.36
C GLY A 97 -7.19 -4.43 3.61
N CYS A 98 -6.69 -5.18 2.63
CA CYS A 98 -7.51 -6.05 1.79
C CYS A 98 -7.01 -7.48 1.93
N GLY A 99 -7.89 -8.35 2.40
CA GLY A 99 -7.61 -9.76 2.62
C GLY A 99 -8.47 -10.65 1.74
N ILE A 100 -7.88 -11.63 1.05
CA ILE A 100 -8.63 -12.67 0.34
C ILE A 100 -8.30 -14.04 0.92
N HIS A 101 -9.31 -14.73 1.46
CA HIS A 101 -9.26 -16.16 1.73
C HIS A 101 -10.07 -16.87 0.63
N ASN A 102 -9.42 -17.58 -0.29
CA ASN A 102 -10.09 -18.29 -1.39
C ASN A 102 -9.87 -19.81 -1.32
N PRO A 103 -10.83 -20.59 -0.77
CA PRO A 103 -10.73 -22.04 -0.73
C PRO A 103 -11.26 -22.73 -2.01
N GLY A 104 -11.85 -21.95 -2.93
CA GLY A 104 -12.56 -22.46 -4.10
C GLY A 104 -11.78 -22.35 -5.41
N ASP A 105 -12.41 -22.80 -6.49
CA ASP A 105 -11.80 -22.84 -7.83
C ASP A 105 -12.13 -21.59 -8.66
N MET A 106 -13.10 -20.79 -8.24
CA MET A 106 -13.41 -19.50 -8.88
C MET A 106 -12.56 -18.38 -8.31
N ASN A 107 -12.12 -17.47 -9.16
CA ASN A 107 -11.33 -16.30 -8.76
C ASN A 107 -12.09 -15.43 -7.76
N ALA A 108 -11.35 -14.79 -6.85
CA ALA A 108 -11.84 -13.74 -5.98
C ALA A 108 -11.01 -12.47 -6.23
N ARG A 109 -11.70 -11.35 -6.42
CA ARG A 109 -11.10 -10.08 -6.81
C ARG A 109 -11.61 -8.94 -5.94
N HIS A 110 -10.69 -8.06 -5.55
CA HIS A 110 -11.04 -6.76 -4.97
C HIS A 110 -10.20 -5.64 -5.57
N ASP A 111 -10.91 -4.62 -6.05
CA ASP A 111 -10.36 -3.41 -6.62
C ASP A 111 -10.74 -2.23 -5.70
N GLY A 112 -9.77 -1.78 -4.91
CA GLY A 112 -9.92 -0.66 -3.99
C GLY A 112 -9.38 0.63 -4.60
N ILE A 113 -10.26 1.59 -4.86
CA ILE A 113 -9.89 2.89 -5.43
C ILE A 113 -9.97 3.93 -4.33
N HIS A 114 -8.83 4.46 -3.92
CA HIS A 114 -8.68 5.44 -2.87
C HIS A 114 -8.30 6.80 -3.46
N ASN A 115 -9.06 7.84 -3.14
CA ASN A 115 -8.75 9.23 -3.48
C ASN A 115 -8.46 10.00 -2.19
N PHE A 116 -7.25 10.50 -2.03
CA PHE A 116 -6.82 11.31 -0.90
C PHE A 116 -6.75 12.77 -1.32
N ILE A 117 -7.51 13.62 -0.63
CA ILE A 117 -7.41 15.07 -0.71
C ILE A 117 -6.86 15.52 0.63
N VAL A 118 -5.58 15.85 0.66
CA VAL A 118 -4.90 16.28 1.89
C VAL A 118 -4.81 17.79 1.85
N ARG A 119 -5.67 18.43 2.66
CA ARG A 119 -5.84 19.87 2.66
C ARG A 119 -4.61 20.59 3.20
N LYS A 120 -4.58 21.91 2.99
CA LYS A 120 -3.49 22.77 3.42
C LYS A 120 -2.99 22.45 4.84
N GLY A 121 -1.68 22.29 4.99
CA GLY A 121 -1.03 22.03 6.28
C GLY A 121 -1.43 20.74 6.98
N ALA A 122 -2.25 19.89 6.36
CA ALA A 122 -2.69 18.63 6.96
C ALA A 122 -1.64 17.53 6.80
N ARG A 123 -1.66 16.58 7.71
CA ARG A 123 -0.73 15.46 7.82
C ARG A 123 -1.53 14.17 7.86
N VAL A 124 -1.18 13.22 7.00
CA VAL A 124 -1.79 11.89 7.02
C VAL A 124 -0.71 10.81 7.00
N ARG A 125 -0.85 9.83 7.88
CA ARG A 125 -0.15 8.55 7.75
C ARG A 125 -1.15 7.53 7.22
N TYR A 126 -0.87 6.96 6.05
CA TYR A 126 -1.66 5.91 5.44
C TYR A 126 -0.89 4.59 5.49
N VAL A 127 -1.53 3.54 6.01
CA VAL A 127 -0.98 2.19 6.00
C VAL A 127 -1.98 1.29 5.29
N GLU A 128 -1.53 0.61 4.23
CA GLU A 128 -2.30 -0.35 3.47
C GLU A 128 -1.60 -1.70 3.44
N LYS A 129 -2.31 -2.79 3.78
CA LYS A 129 -1.76 -4.15 3.70
C LYS A 129 -2.62 -5.07 2.85
N HIS A 130 -1.98 -5.83 1.98
CA HIS A 130 -2.60 -6.86 1.15
C HIS A 130 -2.11 -8.24 1.52
N TYR A 131 -3.07 -9.17 1.61
CA TYR A 131 -2.78 -10.55 1.98
C TYR A 131 -3.77 -11.50 1.30
N GLY A 132 -3.26 -12.62 0.81
CA GLY A 132 -4.08 -13.71 0.32
C GLY A 132 -3.71 -15.05 0.95
N GLU A 133 -4.70 -15.90 1.15
CA GLU A 133 -4.54 -17.29 1.58
C GLU A 133 -5.69 -18.16 1.03
N GLY A 134 -5.58 -19.47 1.23
CA GLY A 134 -6.57 -20.45 0.78
C GLY A 134 -5.94 -21.53 -0.09
N THR A 135 -6.56 -22.70 -0.08
CA THR A 135 -6.08 -23.92 -0.75
C THR A 135 -6.70 -24.13 -2.13
N GLY A 136 -7.59 -23.25 -2.56
CA GLY A 136 -8.29 -23.35 -3.84
C GLY A 136 -7.41 -22.99 -5.03
N GLN A 137 -7.86 -23.36 -6.23
CA GLN A 137 -7.17 -23.01 -7.48
C GLN A 137 -7.58 -21.62 -8.01
N GLY A 138 -8.65 -21.03 -7.47
CA GLY A 138 -9.12 -19.70 -7.85
C GLY A 138 -8.12 -18.62 -7.43
N GLN A 139 -7.84 -17.69 -8.35
CA GLN A 139 -6.88 -16.63 -8.13
C GLN A 139 -7.37 -15.61 -7.08
N LYS A 140 -6.42 -15.09 -6.31
CA LYS A 140 -6.57 -14.04 -5.32
C LYS A 140 -6.05 -12.73 -5.94
N ILE A 141 -6.96 -11.90 -6.44
CA ILE A 141 -6.63 -10.72 -7.24
C ILE A 141 -6.91 -9.45 -6.43
N LEU A 142 -5.89 -8.61 -6.25
CA LEU A 142 -6.02 -7.32 -5.54
C LEU A 142 -5.45 -6.20 -6.40
N ASN A 143 -6.29 -5.28 -6.88
CA ASN A 143 -5.83 -4.14 -7.70
C ASN A 143 -6.14 -2.81 -7.01
N PRO A 144 -5.22 -2.31 -6.16
CA PRO A 144 -5.39 -1.00 -5.56
C PRO A 144 -5.08 0.11 -6.57
N LYS A 145 -5.89 1.18 -6.52
CA LYS A 145 -5.56 2.46 -7.15
C LYS A 145 -5.62 3.57 -6.10
N THR A 146 -4.55 4.32 -5.95
CA THR A 146 -4.45 5.42 -4.99
C THR A 146 -4.15 6.72 -5.72
N ILE A 147 -5.05 7.69 -5.62
CA ILE A 147 -4.91 9.04 -6.18
C ILE A 147 -4.70 9.99 -5.01
N VAL A 148 -3.69 10.84 -5.08
CA VAL A 148 -3.29 11.71 -3.97
C VAL A 148 -3.10 13.14 -4.45
N GLU A 149 -3.85 14.06 -3.85
CA GLU A 149 -3.68 15.49 -4.02
C GLU A 149 -3.19 16.07 -2.68
N LEU A 150 -1.95 16.58 -2.64
CA LEU A 150 -1.38 17.24 -1.47
C LEU A 150 -1.35 18.75 -1.69
N GLU A 151 -2.22 19.49 -0.99
CA GLU A 151 -2.28 20.96 -1.04
C GLU A 151 -1.05 21.62 -0.39
N GLU A 152 -1.03 22.96 -0.34
CA GLU A 152 0.10 23.72 0.22
C GLU A 152 0.45 23.27 1.65
N ASP A 153 1.74 23.09 1.94
CA ASP A 153 2.26 22.67 3.25
C ASP A 153 1.74 21.29 3.75
N ALA A 154 1.04 20.51 2.91
CA ALA A 154 0.52 19.20 3.28
C ALA A 154 1.61 18.11 3.31
N PHE A 155 1.42 17.11 4.17
CA PHE A 155 2.33 15.98 4.33
C PHE A 155 1.58 14.66 4.27
N ALA A 156 2.08 13.71 3.49
CA ALA A 156 1.61 12.33 3.52
C ALA A 156 2.77 11.35 3.70
N GLU A 157 2.62 10.43 4.64
CA GLU A 157 3.44 9.22 4.75
C GLU A 157 2.56 8.03 4.36
N MET A 158 2.93 7.30 3.30
CA MET A 158 2.17 6.17 2.78
C MET A 158 3.01 4.90 2.84
N GLU A 159 2.55 3.91 3.59
CA GLU A 159 3.13 2.57 3.67
C GLU A 159 2.22 1.57 2.98
N LEU A 160 2.67 1.08 1.83
CA LEU A 160 1.91 0.17 0.97
C LEU A 160 2.59 -1.20 0.99
N VAL A 161 1.94 -2.19 1.59
CA VAL A 161 2.56 -3.50 1.83
C VAL A 161 1.76 -4.62 1.18
N GLN A 162 2.39 -5.43 0.36
CA GLN A 162 1.89 -6.75 0.00
C GLN A 162 2.63 -7.80 0.84
N ILE A 163 1.91 -8.42 1.77
CA ILE A 163 2.49 -9.34 2.74
C ILE A 163 2.89 -10.65 2.07
N SER A 164 1.92 -11.34 1.43
CA SER A 164 2.12 -12.62 0.75
C SER A 164 0.79 -13.07 0.11
N GLY A 165 0.86 -14.05 -0.79
CA GLY A 165 -0.28 -14.86 -1.21
C GLY A 165 -1.26 -14.16 -2.17
N VAL A 166 -0.84 -13.09 -2.85
CA VAL A 166 -1.66 -12.41 -3.86
C VAL A 166 -1.21 -12.89 -5.24
N ASP A 167 -2.08 -13.60 -5.97
CA ASP A 167 -1.73 -14.24 -7.25
C ASP A 167 -1.50 -13.23 -8.36
N ASN A 168 -2.31 -12.17 -8.38
CA ASN A 168 -2.19 -11.10 -9.35
C ASN A 168 -2.50 -9.75 -8.70
N THR A 169 -1.63 -8.77 -8.92
CA THR A 169 -1.89 -7.38 -8.53
C THR A 169 -1.41 -6.42 -9.61
N LYS A 170 -2.26 -5.42 -9.89
CA LYS A 170 -1.90 -4.19 -10.59
C LYS A 170 -2.15 -3.03 -9.66
N ARG A 171 -1.07 -2.45 -9.15
CA ARG A 171 -1.08 -1.32 -8.22
C ARG A 171 -0.82 -0.05 -9.02
N ASP A 172 -1.65 0.96 -8.81
CA ASP A 172 -1.51 2.25 -9.48
C ASP A 172 -1.57 3.39 -8.46
N THR A 173 -0.52 4.17 -8.33
CA THR A 173 -0.46 5.34 -7.45
C THR A 173 -0.14 6.58 -8.25
N GLU A 174 -1.01 7.57 -8.16
CA GLU A 174 -0.85 8.89 -8.76
C GLU A 174 -0.82 9.94 -7.66
N ALA A 175 0.18 10.82 -7.65
CA ALA A 175 0.27 11.89 -6.67
C ALA A 175 0.62 13.24 -7.32
N ARG A 176 -0.05 14.31 -6.86
CA ARG A 176 0.24 15.70 -7.22
C ARG A 176 0.53 16.50 -5.97
N LEU A 177 1.66 17.21 -5.99
CA LEU A 177 2.18 17.92 -4.83
C LEU A 177 2.25 19.43 -5.11
N HIS A 178 1.52 20.21 -4.32
CA HIS A 178 1.54 21.67 -4.36
C HIS A 178 2.70 22.24 -3.54
N LYS A 179 2.71 23.56 -3.35
CA LYS A 179 3.83 24.30 -2.76
C LYS A 179 4.13 23.77 -1.35
N ASN A 180 5.41 23.53 -1.05
CA ASN A 180 5.90 22.94 0.21
C ASN A 180 5.28 21.57 0.58
N ALA A 181 4.55 20.91 -0.32
CA ALA A 181 3.95 19.62 -0.03
C ALA A 181 5.00 18.50 -0.04
N HIS A 182 4.83 17.52 0.84
CA HIS A 182 5.82 16.47 1.07
C HIS A 182 5.16 15.08 1.07
N LEU A 183 5.67 14.17 0.24
CA LEU A 183 5.24 12.77 0.18
C LEU A 183 6.41 11.83 0.53
N LEU A 184 6.20 10.98 1.54
CA LEU A 184 7.04 9.82 1.80
C LEU A 184 6.23 8.57 1.45
N LEU A 185 6.60 7.89 0.36
CA LEU A 185 5.97 6.63 -0.05
C LEU A 185 6.93 5.49 0.17
N THR A 186 6.52 4.50 0.96
CA THR A 186 7.24 3.24 1.17
C THR A 186 6.40 2.09 0.65
N GLU A 187 6.89 1.41 -0.38
CA GLU A 187 6.29 0.17 -0.88
C GLU A 187 7.13 -1.03 -0.44
N ARG A 188 6.47 -2.07 0.06
CA ARG A 188 7.10 -3.34 0.41
C ARG A 188 6.31 -4.48 -0.24
N MET A 189 7.01 -5.35 -0.97
CA MET A 189 6.33 -6.38 -1.77
C MET A 189 7.05 -7.72 -1.70
N LEU A 190 6.30 -8.77 -1.37
CA LEU A 190 6.73 -10.16 -1.52
C LEU A 190 5.86 -10.84 -2.59
N THR A 191 6.51 -11.53 -3.53
CA THR A 191 5.84 -12.49 -4.43
C THR A 191 6.54 -13.83 -4.41
N ASP A 192 5.74 -14.90 -4.48
CA ASP A 192 6.19 -16.28 -4.47
C ASP A 192 5.39 -17.18 -5.42
N GLY A 193 5.79 -18.44 -5.56
CA GLY A 193 5.16 -19.37 -6.51
C GLY A 193 5.12 -18.83 -7.94
N ASN A 194 3.92 -18.65 -8.49
CA ASN A 194 3.68 -18.11 -9.84
C ASN A 194 3.00 -16.73 -9.80
N GLN A 195 3.16 -15.99 -8.69
CA GLN A 195 2.51 -14.70 -8.49
C GLN A 195 3.04 -13.63 -9.45
N PHE A 196 2.16 -12.72 -9.85
CA PHE A 196 2.48 -11.56 -10.66
C PHE A 196 2.12 -10.26 -9.95
N ALA A 197 3.07 -9.33 -9.90
CA ALA A 197 2.82 -7.99 -9.39
C ALA A 197 3.35 -6.91 -10.34
N GLU A 198 2.49 -5.97 -10.70
CA GLU A 198 2.84 -4.73 -11.37
C GLU A 198 2.52 -3.57 -10.44
N SER A 199 3.50 -2.68 -10.20
CA SER A 199 3.31 -1.46 -9.44
C SER A 199 3.74 -0.24 -10.24
N LYS A 200 2.82 0.71 -10.39
CA LYS A 200 3.02 1.99 -11.07
C LYS A 200 2.89 3.09 -10.04
N VAL A 201 3.91 3.94 -9.94
CA VAL A 201 3.90 5.11 -9.06
C VAL A 201 4.28 6.32 -9.89
N GLN A 202 3.34 7.23 -10.11
CA GLN A 202 3.55 8.49 -10.80
C GLN A 202 3.38 9.66 -9.82
N VAL A 203 4.40 10.51 -9.73
CA VAL A 203 4.38 11.70 -8.88
C VAL A 203 4.71 12.95 -9.69
N GLU A 204 3.87 13.97 -9.58
CA GLU A 204 4.05 15.29 -10.17
C GLU A 204 4.28 16.34 -9.07
N LEU A 205 5.44 16.97 -9.09
CA LEU A 205 5.86 18.02 -8.18
C LEU A 205 5.52 19.37 -8.81
N LEU A 206 4.29 19.85 -8.56
CA LEU A 206 3.70 21.04 -9.19
C LEU A 206 4.16 22.35 -8.54
N GLY A 207 4.23 22.36 -7.20
CA GLY A 207 4.52 23.54 -6.43
C GLY A 207 5.99 23.75 -6.11
N GLN A 208 6.36 25.01 -5.87
CA GLN A 208 7.69 25.36 -5.37
C GLN A 208 7.96 24.66 -4.03
N ASP A 209 9.18 24.16 -3.87
CA ASP A 209 9.69 23.45 -2.69
C ASP A 209 8.91 22.18 -2.32
N SER A 210 8.07 21.67 -3.23
CA SER A 210 7.50 20.33 -3.09
C SER A 210 8.58 19.26 -3.11
N SER A 211 8.36 18.17 -2.37
CA SER A 211 9.29 17.06 -2.41
C SER A 211 8.66 15.68 -2.24
N VAL A 212 9.33 14.69 -2.82
CA VAL A 212 8.94 13.28 -2.70
C VAL A 212 10.13 12.40 -2.38
N ARG A 213 9.91 11.42 -1.50
CA ARG A 213 10.79 10.26 -1.34
C ARG A 213 9.99 8.98 -1.56
N ILE A 214 10.41 8.18 -2.54
CA ILE A 214 9.86 6.85 -2.82
C ILE A 214 10.91 5.82 -2.40
N ILE A 215 10.53 4.90 -1.52
CA ILE A 215 11.33 3.75 -1.10
C ILE A 215 10.56 2.51 -1.52
N SER A 216 11.10 1.73 -2.45
CA SER A 216 10.52 0.45 -2.86
C SER A 216 11.46 -0.66 -2.43
N ARG A 217 10.92 -1.64 -1.69
CA ARG A 217 11.61 -2.87 -1.31
C ARG A 217 10.84 -4.07 -1.79
N SER A 218 11.46 -4.88 -2.65
CA SER A 218 10.79 -6.03 -3.25
C SER A 218 11.56 -7.33 -3.04
N VAL A 219 10.84 -8.43 -2.88
CA VAL A 219 11.39 -9.78 -2.80
C VAL A 219 10.60 -10.64 -3.77
N GLY A 220 11.28 -11.24 -4.73
CA GLY A 220 10.72 -12.23 -5.65
C GLY A 220 11.38 -13.58 -5.44
N ARG A 221 10.57 -14.62 -5.24
CA ARG A 221 11.02 -16.02 -5.15
C ARG A 221 10.23 -16.94 -6.09
N ASP A 222 10.73 -18.17 -6.25
CA ASP A 222 10.18 -19.22 -7.10
C ASP A 222 10.11 -18.81 -8.57
N ASN A 223 8.94 -18.82 -9.20
CA ASN A 223 8.72 -18.41 -10.60
C ASN A 223 7.96 -17.06 -10.67
N SER A 224 7.95 -16.31 -9.56
CA SER A 224 7.16 -15.07 -9.47
C SER A 224 7.73 -13.97 -10.35
N ARG A 225 6.88 -13.00 -10.72
CA ARG A 225 7.26 -11.87 -11.57
C ARG A 225 6.80 -10.54 -10.99
N GLN A 226 7.73 -9.60 -10.91
CA GLN A 226 7.51 -8.25 -10.41
C GLN A 226 7.97 -7.21 -11.43
N ILE A 227 7.17 -6.17 -11.61
CA ILE A 227 7.53 -5.01 -12.43
C ILE A 227 7.17 -3.72 -11.67
N PHE A 228 8.16 -2.86 -11.46
CA PHE A 228 7.99 -1.57 -10.82
C PHE A 228 8.27 -0.43 -11.80
N TYR A 229 7.32 0.51 -11.91
CA TYR A 229 7.39 1.69 -12.76
C TYR A 229 7.32 2.98 -11.92
N PRO A 230 8.42 3.39 -11.26
CA PRO A 230 8.46 4.67 -10.57
C PRO A 230 8.71 5.80 -11.57
N ARG A 231 7.81 6.79 -11.59
CA ARG A 231 7.91 7.99 -12.41
C ARG A 231 7.79 9.24 -11.54
N VAL A 232 8.80 10.10 -11.55
CA VAL A 232 8.76 11.41 -10.85
C VAL A 232 8.99 12.54 -11.85
N VAL A 233 8.08 13.51 -11.85
CA VAL A 233 8.11 14.68 -12.73
C VAL A 233 8.22 15.96 -11.89
N GLY A 234 9.31 16.70 -12.07
CA GLY A 234 9.54 18.00 -11.45
C GLY A 234 9.09 19.15 -12.35
N LEU A 235 8.06 19.89 -11.96
CA LEU A 235 7.52 21.03 -12.73
C LEU A 235 7.88 22.40 -12.11
N ASN A 236 8.62 22.41 -11.01
CA ASN A 236 9.02 23.61 -10.27
C ASN A 236 10.40 23.41 -9.60
N ARG A 237 10.88 24.38 -8.80
CA ARG A 237 12.01 24.14 -7.87
C ARG A 237 11.57 23.10 -6.83
N CYS A 238 11.97 21.85 -7.01
CA CYS A 238 11.48 20.72 -6.21
C CYS A 238 12.57 19.66 -5.98
N ARG A 239 12.30 18.70 -5.08
CA ARG A 239 13.22 17.59 -4.79
C ARG A 239 12.54 16.24 -4.87
N GLY A 240 13.15 15.28 -5.57
CA GLY A 240 12.64 13.91 -5.67
C GLY A 240 13.76 12.90 -5.44
N HIS A 241 13.50 11.88 -4.63
CA HIS A 241 14.42 10.76 -4.45
C HIS A 241 13.67 9.43 -4.54
N VAL A 242 14.09 8.57 -5.46
CA VAL A 242 13.55 7.23 -5.64
C VAL A 242 14.64 6.19 -5.33
N GLN A 243 14.40 5.35 -4.34
CA GLN A 243 15.28 4.24 -3.95
C GLN A 243 14.55 2.92 -4.17
N CYS A 244 15.10 2.04 -5.01
CA CYS A 244 14.53 0.72 -5.32
C CYS A 244 15.51 -0.38 -4.95
N ASP A 245 15.21 -1.14 -3.91
CA ASP A 245 16.01 -2.29 -3.49
C ASP A 245 15.22 -3.57 -3.71
N SER A 246 15.82 -4.58 -4.35
CA SER A 246 15.14 -5.85 -4.63
C SER A 246 16.01 -7.06 -4.36
N ILE A 247 15.42 -8.09 -3.76
CA ILE A 247 16.03 -9.41 -3.59
C ILE A 247 15.39 -10.39 -4.57
N ILE A 248 16.21 -11.04 -5.40
CA ILE A 248 15.79 -12.06 -6.36
C ILE A 248 16.29 -13.45 -5.93
N MET A 249 15.39 -14.44 -5.94
CA MET A 249 15.64 -15.83 -5.56
C MET A 249 15.04 -16.80 -6.60
N HIS A 250 15.60 -18.01 -6.69
CA HIS A 250 15.17 -19.06 -7.62
C HIS A 250 15.10 -18.57 -9.08
N GLU A 251 13.97 -18.78 -9.75
CA GLU A 251 13.69 -18.40 -11.14
C GLU A 251 12.84 -17.11 -11.24
N ALA A 252 12.76 -16.35 -10.14
CA ALA A 252 11.92 -15.16 -10.08
C ALA A 252 12.44 -14.09 -11.06
N GLN A 253 11.55 -13.22 -11.51
CA GLN A 253 11.87 -12.14 -12.42
C GLN A 253 11.46 -10.81 -11.80
N ILE A 254 12.42 -9.91 -11.62
CA ILE A 254 12.17 -8.57 -11.08
C ILE A 254 12.66 -7.55 -12.10
N SER A 255 11.81 -6.58 -12.42
CA SER A 255 12.13 -5.47 -13.31
C SER A 255 11.80 -4.15 -12.62
N SER A 256 12.74 -3.20 -12.67
CA SER A 256 12.51 -1.81 -12.26
C SER A 256 12.75 -0.91 -13.47
N ILE A 257 11.73 -0.16 -13.87
CA ILE A 257 11.72 0.67 -15.07
C ILE A 257 11.43 2.11 -14.64
N PRO A 258 12.46 2.83 -14.17
CA PRO A 258 12.32 4.17 -13.62
C PRO A 258 12.23 5.23 -14.71
N ALA A 259 11.55 6.34 -14.40
CA ALA A 259 11.58 7.56 -15.19
C ALA A 259 11.63 8.79 -14.28
N ILE A 260 12.61 9.67 -14.49
CA ILE A 260 12.64 11.00 -13.90
C ILE A 260 12.60 12.05 -15.00
N ALA A 261 11.81 13.10 -14.81
CA ALA A 261 11.68 14.20 -15.78
C ALA A 261 11.70 15.54 -15.06
N ALA A 262 12.74 16.33 -15.29
CA ALA A 262 12.84 17.70 -14.76
C ALA A 262 12.46 18.70 -15.85
N HIS A 263 11.40 19.48 -15.60
CA HIS A 263 10.91 20.54 -16.48
C HIS A 263 11.17 21.95 -15.91
N HIS A 264 11.91 22.03 -14.81
CA HIS A 264 12.35 23.28 -14.19
C HIS A 264 13.85 23.21 -13.89
N ALA A 265 14.59 24.30 -14.12
CA ALA A 265 16.05 24.33 -14.01
C ALA A 265 16.57 23.99 -12.60
N ASP A 266 15.81 24.37 -11.57
CA ASP A 266 16.16 24.11 -10.16
C ASP A 266 15.58 22.80 -9.60
N ALA A 267 15.03 21.91 -10.43
CA ALA A 267 14.53 20.62 -9.96
C ALA A 267 15.69 19.65 -9.70
N GLN A 268 15.67 18.99 -8.54
CA GLN A 268 16.67 18.00 -8.14
C GLN A 268 16.01 16.62 -8.01
N LEU A 269 16.22 15.73 -8.98
CA LEU A 269 15.63 14.39 -9.00
C LEU A 269 16.72 13.33 -9.02
N ILE A 270 16.64 12.37 -8.11
CA ILE A 270 17.61 11.27 -7.95
C ILE A 270 16.86 9.94 -8.02
N HIS A 271 17.46 8.97 -8.72
CA HIS A 271 17.00 7.59 -8.74
C HIS A 271 18.17 6.63 -8.53
N GLU A 272 17.96 5.68 -7.63
CA GLU A 272 18.89 4.61 -7.30
C GLU A 272 18.13 3.27 -7.33
N ALA A 273 18.73 2.25 -7.94
CA ALA A 273 18.15 0.90 -7.99
C ALA A 273 19.21 -0.19 -7.83
N ALA A 274 18.89 -1.22 -7.05
CA ALA A 274 19.67 -2.42 -6.86
C ALA A 274 18.77 -3.66 -6.91
N ILE A 275 19.15 -4.65 -7.73
CA ILE A 275 18.53 -5.98 -7.75
C ILE A 275 19.65 -6.99 -7.52
N GLY A 276 19.55 -7.78 -6.46
CA GLY A 276 20.61 -8.69 -6.07
C GLY A 276 20.09 -9.94 -5.36
N LYS A 277 20.97 -10.93 -5.21
CA LYS A 277 20.70 -12.11 -4.37
C LYS A 277 20.92 -11.77 -2.90
N ILE A 278 20.42 -12.62 -2.01
CA ILE A 278 20.76 -12.55 -0.58
C ILE A 278 22.29 -12.60 -0.42
N ALA A 279 22.84 -11.73 0.43
CA ALA A 279 24.26 -11.72 0.73
C ALA A 279 24.66 -13.01 1.46
N GLY A 280 25.47 -13.86 0.81
CA GLY A 280 25.84 -15.18 1.34
C GLY A 280 26.51 -15.13 2.72
N GLU A 281 27.25 -14.07 3.03
CA GLU A 281 27.86 -13.90 4.37
C GLU A 281 26.80 -13.72 5.48
N GLN A 282 25.68 -13.03 5.20
CA GLN A 282 24.59 -12.88 6.16
C GLN A 282 23.91 -14.24 6.42
N LEU A 283 23.72 -15.02 5.36
CA LEU A 283 23.15 -16.36 5.44
C LEU A 283 24.05 -17.29 6.28
N ILE A 284 25.35 -17.36 5.95
CA ILE A 284 26.34 -18.15 6.70
C ILE A 284 26.39 -17.75 8.17
N LYS A 285 26.35 -16.44 8.47
CA LYS A 285 26.36 -15.94 9.85
C LYS A 285 25.14 -16.43 10.63
N LEU A 286 23.94 -16.32 10.08
CA LEU A 286 22.71 -16.80 10.74
C LEU A 286 22.72 -18.32 10.90
N MET A 287 23.19 -19.06 9.90
CA MET A 287 23.33 -20.52 10.01
C MET A 287 24.34 -20.91 11.09
N SER A 288 25.45 -20.17 11.24
CA SER A 288 26.42 -20.38 12.31
C SER A 288 25.86 -20.11 13.71
N MET A 289 24.77 -19.32 13.80
CA MET A 289 24.03 -19.07 15.04
C MET A 289 22.96 -20.15 15.33
N GLY A 290 22.89 -21.21 14.52
CA GLY A 290 22.02 -22.37 14.72
C GLY A 290 20.72 -22.36 13.93
N LEU A 291 20.52 -21.40 13.02
CA LEU A 291 19.38 -21.40 12.12
C LEU A 291 19.62 -22.39 10.96
N SER A 292 18.59 -23.06 10.48
CA SER A 292 18.63 -23.70 9.17
C SER A 292 18.76 -22.64 8.07
N GLU A 293 19.15 -23.07 6.86
CA GLU A 293 19.23 -22.18 5.69
C GLU A 293 17.90 -21.44 5.44
N SER A 294 16.78 -22.18 5.44
CA SER A 294 15.44 -21.59 5.26
C SER A 294 15.07 -20.61 6.37
N GLU A 295 15.37 -20.92 7.64
CA GLU A 295 15.12 -19.98 8.75
C GLU A 295 16.00 -18.72 8.64
N ALA A 296 17.23 -18.86 8.16
CA ALA A 296 18.15 -17.76 7.94
C ALA A 296 17.66 -16.85 6.80
N GLU A 297 17.24 -17.44 5.67
CA GLU A 297 16.61 -16.70 4.56
C GLU A 297 15.39 -15.91 5.03
N GLU A 298 14.43 -16.59 5.68
CA GLU A 298 13.21 -15.95 6.20
C GLU A 298 13.52 -14.81 7.18
N THR A 299 14.59 -14.94 7.99
CA THR A 299 15.05 -13.88 8.90
C THR A 299 15.58 -12.66 8.13
N ILE A 300 16.38 -12.88 7.08
CA ILE A 300 16.89 -11.81 6.22
C ILE A 300 15.74 -11.11 5.50
N LEU A 301 14.82 -11.87 4.90
CA LEU A 301 13.67 -11.33 4.18
C LEU A 301 12.77 -10.49 5.09
N LYS A 302 12.49 -10.95 6.32
CA LYS A 302 11.73 -10.18 7.31
C LYS A 302 12.44 -8.88 7.70
N GLY A 303 13.77 -8.89 7.82
CA GLY A 303 14.55 -7.68 8.10
C GLY A 303 14.53 -6.69 6.93
N PHE A 304 14.60 -7.19 5.69
CA PHE A 304 14.57 -6.39 4.48
C PHE A 304 13.20 -5.74 4.24
N LEU A 305 12.11 -6.49 4.48
CA LEU A 305 10.73 -6.02 4.35
C LEU A 305 10.17 -5.34 5.62
N LYS A 306 11.02 -5.00 6.60
CA LYS A 306 10.64 -4.20 7.77
C LYS A 306 10.76 -2.70 7.50
#